data_AF-A0A9D7A1C1-F1
#
_entry.id   AF-A0A9D7A1C1-F1
#
_cell.length_a   1.000
_cell.length_b   1.000
_cell.length_c   1.000
_cell.angle_alpha   90.00
_cell.angle_beta   90.00
_cell.angle_gamma   90.00
#
_symmetry.space_group_name_H-M   'P 1'
#
loop_
_entity.id
_entity.type
_entity.pdbx_description
1 polymer ?
#
loop_
_entity_poly.entity_id
_entity_poly.type
_entity_poly.pdbx_seq_one_letter_code
_entity_poly.pdbx_strand_id
1 'polypeptide(L)'
;MSHLPFGAFNPRFHGVSLFVTAERMGRIAGYEAVADPSSWAARSDALSLEEISTISVLDHERRHFHDFLVSPFGAVMMGMRMQASLAGLQAIKLLKQCVGKWVPAPIGRWIHWDDRQRRDWISTTGEAYGFTLGDVVALPHHPENAPAPHKSGIHAVADDLPVEEQLAQYALAATSGYRFMEVLRTKRVDGFGITIAADSVFEATAHLVQSQAIYTGQSAQASRLFEEFIANSDLSHLQALNTMALALHRATGDVSAERICELFTWMMLGPPDKVLSSGHPAARCGGVLTLLAQQPKNAVFRARAPTTAIFDALDRIFGEADWRSNVAAASAASDRRMAKFDRAAERLDGGYFDSLFAVARHWHSDQSASRSAFVEEPGSLSKPLRYVEESAYPAPFLEVRLPAGVHQRSKPVRSERMRAVAVDAEGLQAIGYTCQPPGSHPDGLLDATHNARITTHVMDLVFQDEPVADAYDKYWRDVLAGMIGKRVASLI
;
A
#
# COMPACT_ATOMS: atom_id res chain seq x y z
N MET A 1 1.79 9.25 -20.85
CA MET A 1 1.13 9.27 -19.53
C MET A 1 1.24 7.87 -18.96
N SER A 2 2.16 7.65 -18.00
CA SER A 2 2.25 6.38 -17.28
C SER A 2 0.91 6.14 -16.58
N HIS A 3 0.26 5.02 -16.90
CA HIS A 3 -0.99 4.61 -16.27
C HIS A 3 -0.80 4.55 -14.76
N LEU A 4 -1.37 5.51 -14.02
CA LEU A 4 -1.56 5.34 -12.59
C LEU A 4 -2.53 4.16 -12.43
N PRO A 5 -2.15 3.08 -11.72
CA PRO A 5 -3.03 1.93 -11.54
C PRO A 5 -4.35 2.37 -10.91
N PHE A 6 -5.42 1.76 -11.40
CA PHE A 6 -6.79 2.03 -11.01
C PHE A 6 -7.02 1.41 -9.63
N GLY A 7 -6.68 2.15 -8.58
CA GLY A 7 -6.58 1.55 -7.27
C GLY A 7 -5.25 0.81 -7.13
N ALA A 8 -4.52 1.16 -6.09
CA ALA A 8 -3.29 0.47 -5.72
C ALA A 8 -3.25 0.58 -4.22
N PHE A 9 -3.38 -0.55 -3.54
CA PHE A 9 -3.15 -0.56 -2.12
C PHE A 9 -1.74 -0.05 -1.86
N ASN A 10 -1.71 1.11 -1.21
CA ASN A 10 -0.50 1.83 -0.97
C ASN A 10 -0.27 1.82 0.54
N PRO A 11 0.77 1.14 1.04
CA PRO A 11 1.08 1.16 2.47
C PRO A 11 1.39 2.57 3.00
N ARG A 12 1.43 3.59 2.13
CA ARG A 12 1.48 5.03 2.44
C ARG A 12 0.26 5.57 3.19
N PHE A 13 -0.88 4.88 3.14
CA PHE A 13 -2.16 5.35 3.65
C PHE A 13 -2.86 4.24 4.43
N HIS A 14 -3.40 4.55 5.61
CA HIS A 14 -4.28 3.62 6.33
C HIS A 14 -5.67 3.65 5.68
N GLY A 15 -5.78 3.05 4.51
CA GLY A 15 -6.99 3.02 3.71
C GLY A 15 -6.70 2.66 2.26
N VAL A 16 -7.56 3.10 1.35
CA VAL A 16 -7.46 2.83 -0.10
C VAL A 16 -7.50 4.11 -0.92
N SER A 17 -6.86 4.12 -2.08
CA SER A 17 -6.78 5.31 -2.94
C SER A 17 -7.43 5.06 -4.30
N LEU A 18 -8.43 5.88 -4.64
CA LEU A 18 -9.14 5.86 -5.91
C LEU A 18 -8.71 7.04 -6.79
N PHE A 19 -8.34 6.75 -8.03
CA PHE A 19 -8.00 7.76 -9.04
C PHE A 19 -9.13 7.85 -10.05
N VAL A 20 -10.04 8.80 -9.86
CA VAL A 20 -11.33 8.81 -10.56
C VAL A 20 -11.81 10.23 -10.83
N THR A 21 -12.53 10.41 -11.92
CA THR A 21 -13.18 11.69 -12.27
C THR A 21 -14.39 11.96 -11.37
N ALA A 22 -14.86 13.21 -11.31
CA ALA A 22 -16.12 13.62 -10.68
C ALA A 22 -17.30 12.71 -11.01
N GLU A 23 -17.43 12.39 -12.30
CA GLU A 23 -18.54 11.59 -12.84
C GLU A 23 -18.49 10.15 -12.31
N ARG A 24 -17.35 9.48 -12.47
CA ARG A 24 -17.10 8.14 -11.91
C ARG A 24 -17.36 8.09 -10.40
N MET A 25 -16.95 9.12 -9.65
CA MET A 25 -17.28 9.22 -8.22
C MET A 25 -18.78 9.29 -7.94
N GLY A 26 -19.53 10.05 -8.75
CA GLY A 26 -20.99 10.10 -8.67
C GLY A 26 -21.62 8.73 -8.88
N ARG A 27 -21.08 7.93 -9.80
CA ARG A 27 -21.53 6.55 -10.05
C ARG A 27 -21.26 5.62 -8.86
N ILE A 28 -20.05 5.66 -8.31
CA ILE A 28 -19.67 4.89 -7.12
C ILE A 28 -20.59 5.24 -5.94
N ALA A 29 -20.78 6.54 -5.67
CA ALA A 29 -21.64 6.99 -4.58
C ALA A 29 -23.11 6.60 -4.79
N GLY A 30 -23.59 6.62 -6.03
CA GLY A 30 -24.94 6.18 -6.38
C GLY A 30 -25.17 4.70 -6.10
N TYR A 31 -24.17 3.85 -6.38
CA TYR A 31 -24.22 2.41 -6.10
C TYR A 31 -24.20 2.12 -4.59
N GLU A 32 -23.28 2.72 -3.84
CA GLU A 32 -23.18 2.52 -2.38
C GLU A 32 -24.41 3.03 -1.61
N ALA A 33 -25.17 3.99 -2.18
CA ALA A 33 -26.40 4.49 -1.57
C ALA A 33 -27.59 3.54 -1.70
N VAL A 34 -27.47 2.48 -2.51
CA VAL A 34 -28.57 1.54 -2.76
C VAL A 34 -28.59 0.48 -1.66
N ALA A 35 -29.70 0.41 -0.92
CA ALA A 35 -29.86 -0.55 0.18
C ALA A 35 -29.90 -2.02 -0.28
N ASP A 36 -30.37 -2.26 -1.51
CA ASP A 36 -30.39 -3.58 -2.15
C ASP A 36 -29.65 -3.51 -3.49
N PRO A 37 -28.41 -4.04 -3.59
CA PRO A 37 -27.62 -4.04 -4.82
C PRO A 37 -28.36 -4.59 -6.04
N SER A 38 -29.26 -5.57 -5.85
CA SER A 38 -30.05 -6.14 -6.95
C SER A 38 -31.02 -5.14 -7.60
N SER A 39 -31.40 -4.08 -6.87
CA SER A 39 -32.21 -2.99 -7.42
C SER A 39 -31.43 -2.06 -8.35
N TRP A 40 -30.09 -2.05 -8.27
CA TRP A 40 -29.23 -1.35 -9.21
C TRP A 40 -29.13 -2.12 -10.54
N ALA A 41 -29.01 -3.45 -10.48
CA ALA A 41 -29.02 -4.33 -11.65
C ALA A 41 -30.26 -4.13 -12.55
N ALA A 42 -31.42 -3.88 -11.94
CA ALA A 42 -32.67 -3.61 -12.66
C ALA A 42 -32.73 -2.23 -13.34
N ARG A 43 -31.79 -1.32 -13.02
CA ARG A 43 -31.75 0.06 -13.54
C ARG A 43 -30.84 0.23 -14.77
N SER A 44 -30.03 -0.77 -15.12
CA SER A 44 -29.05 -0.62 -16.19
C SER A 44 -29.22 -1.68 -17.27
N ASP A 45 -29.77 -1.27 -18.41
CA ASP A 45 -29.52 -1.95 -19.68
C ASP A 45 -28.01 -1.90 -19.99
N ALA A 46 -27.44 -3.04 -20.40
CA ALA A 46 -26.06 -3.24 -20.91
C ALA A 46 -24.98 -2.25 -20.40
N LEU A 47 -24.59 -2.36 -19.12
CA LEU A 47 -23.40 -1.64 -18.61
C LEU A 47 -22.16 -1.97 -19.44
N SER A 48 -21.38 -0.95 -19.78
CA SER A 48 -20.05 -1.14 -20.38
C SER A 48 -19.07 -1.74 -19.36
N LEU A 49 -17.99 -2.37 -19.84
CA LEU A 49 -16.92 -2.88 -18.96
C LEU A 49 -16.32 -1.79 -18.05
N GLU A 50 -16.20 -0.56 -18.56
CA GLU A 50 -15.74 0.59 -17.77
C GLU A 50 -16.68 0.90 -16.61
N GLU A 51 -17.99 0.88 -16.85
CA GLU A 51 -19.00 1.09 -15.81
C GLU A 51 -18.98 -0.02 -14.78
N ILE A 52 -18.94 -1.26 -15.25
CA ILE A 52 -18.89 -2.45 -14.40
C ILE A 52 -17.70 -2.36 -13.43
N SER A 53 -16.53 -2.03 -13.98
CA SER A 53 -15.29 -1.91 -13.22
C SER A 53 -15.31 -0.70 -12.28
N THR A 54 -15.85 0.44 -12.73
CA THR A 54 -15.94 1.66 -11.91
C THR A 54 -16.83 1.46 -10.69
N ILE A 55 -17.97 0.81 -10.85
CA ILE A 55 -18.95 0.60 -9.77
C ILE A 55 -18.40 -0.36 -8.71
N SER A 56 -17.71 -1.42 -9.15
CA SER A 56 -17.19 -2.49 -8.28
C SER A 56 -15.79 -2.22 -7.73
N VAL A 57 -15.14 -1.10 -8.10
CA VAL A 57 -13.75 -0.80 -7.72
C VAL A 57 -13.57 -0.72 -6.20
N LEU A 58 -14.60 -0.32 -5.45
CA LEU A 58 -14.48 -0.17 -4.02
C LEU A 58 -14.35 -1.52 -3.30
N ASP A 59 -15.03 -2.57 -3.79
CA ASP A 59 -14.90 -3.93 -3.26
C ASP A 59 -13.52 -4.53 -3.54
N HIS A 60 -12.99 -4.24 -4.74
CA HIS A 60 -11.61 -4.57 -5.13
C HIS A 60 -10.61 -3.92 -4.17
N GLU A 61 -10.72 -2.61 -3.95
CA GLU A 61 -9.80 -1.88 -3.08
C GLU A 61 -9.93 -2.26 -1.60
N ARG A 62 -11.16 -2.43 -1.10
CA ARG A 62 -11.43 -2.95 0.26
C ARG A 62 -10.74 -4.29 0.46
N ARG A 63 -10.78 -5.16 -0.56
CA ARG A 63 -10.13 -6.46 -0.50
C ARG A 63 -8.62 -6.35 -0.32
N HIS A 64 -7.95 -5.49 -1.09
CA HIS A 64 -6.52 -5.25 -0.90
C HIS A 64 -6.20 -4.79 0.53
N PHE A 65 -7.00 -3.89 1.10
CA PHE A 65 -6.83 -3.40 2.46
C PHE A 65 -6.91 -4.55 3.48
N HIS A 66 -7.91 -5.43 3.37
CA HIS A 66 -8.09 -6.56 4.29
C HIS A 66 -7.00 -7.63 4.13
N ASP A 67 -6.63 -7.98 2.90
CA ASP A 67 -5.50 -8.88 2.63
C ASP A 67 -4.20 -8.34 3.25
N PHE A 68 -3.99 -7.03 3.18
CA PHE A 68 -2.81 -6.40 3.76
C PHE A 68 -2.84 -6.41 5.30
N LEU A 69 -4.00 -6.17 5.93
CA LEU A 69 -4.13 -6.25 7.39
C LEU A 69 -3.84 -7.66 7.90
N VAL A 70 -4.39 -8.69 7.24
CA VAL A 70 -4.24 -10.08 7.66
C VAL A 70 -2.83 -10.60 7.39
N SER A 71 -2.26 -10.30 6.23
CA SER A 71 -1.00 -10.91 5.78
C SER A 71 0.22 -10.56 6.66
N PRO A 72 1.08 -11.55 6.99
CA PRO A 72 2.41 -11.31 7.55
C PRO A 72 3.29 -10.41 6.67
N PHE A 73 3.20 -10.54 5.33
CA PHE A 73 3.89 -9.65 4.39
C PHE A 73 3.48 -8.19 4.61
N GLY A 74 2.17 -7.91 4.70
CA GLY A 74 1.65 -6.58 4.98
C GLY A 74 2.08 -6.03 6.34
N ALA A 75 2.14 -6.89 7.37
CA ALA A 75 2.66 -6.53 8.69
C ALA A 75 4.11 -6.04 8.63
N VAL A 76 4.97 -6.71 7.84
CA VAL A 76 6.37 -6.32 7.68
C VAL A 76 6.48 -5.00 6.91
N MET A 77 5.77 -4.89 5.78
CA MET A 77 5.73 -3.69 4.95
C MET A 77 5.30 -2.45 5.73
N MET A 78 4.18 -2.51 6.47
CA MET A 78 3.72 -1.36 7.25
C MET A 78 4.64 -1.05 8.42
N GLY A 79 5.13 -2.07 9.11
CA GLY A 79 6.08 -1.87 10.21
C GLY A 79 7.33 -1.12 9.75
N MET A 80 7.87 -1.46 8.59
CA MET A 80 8.99 -0.76 7.96
C MET A 80 8.60 0.65 7.52
N ARG A 81 7.41 0.81 6.94
CA ARG A 81 6.91 2.12 6.51
C ARG A 81 6.83 3.11 7.66
N MET A 82 6.20 2.71 8.77
CA MET A 82 6.07 3.57 9.94
C MET A 82 7.43 3.92 10.54
N GLN A 83 8.35 2.96 10.60
CA GLN A 83 9.72 3.21 11.08
C GLN A 83 10.46 4.20 10.19
N ALA A 84 10.40 4.00 8.87
CA ALA A 84 11.00 4.90 7.89
C ALA A 84 10.39 6.30 7.95
N SER A 85 9.07 6.40 8.18
CA SER A 85 8.36 7.66 8.23
C SER A 85 8.66 8.44 9.52
N LEU A 86 8.79 7.74 10.64
CA LEU A 86 9.21 8.34 11.91
C LEU A 86 10.64 8.88 11.80
N ALA A 87 11.57 8.07 11.31
CA ALA A 87 12.96 8.49 11.11
C ALA A 87 13.04 9.67 10.12
N GLY A 88 12.29 9.62 9.02
CA GLY A 88 12.23 10.71 8.05
C GLY A 88 11.70 12.00 8.65
N LEU A 89 10.67 11.93 9.50
CA LEU A 89 10.12 13.12 10.16
C LEU A 89 11.11 13.72 11.18
N GLN A 90 11.86 12.88 11.91
CA GLN A 90 12.95 13.34 12.78
C GLN A 90 14.06 14.02 11.97
N ALA A 91 14.47 13.45 10.84
CA ALA A 91 15.41 14.08 9.91
C ALA A 91 14.89 15.44 9.41
N ILE A 92 13.62 15.52 9.00
CA ILE A 92 13.03 16.79 8.55
C ILE A 92 12.99 17.86 9.66
N LYS A 93 12.74 17.47 10.92
CA LYS A 93 12.81 18.40 12.06
C LYS A 93 14.22 18.97 12.25
N LEU A 94 15.25 18.14 12.05
CA LEU A 94 16.65 18.54 12.16
C LEU A 94 17.11 19.42 11.00
N LEU A 95 16.54 19.25 9.80
CA LEU A 95 16.89 20.09 8.64
C LEU A 95 16.81 21.58 8.94
N LYS A 96 15.83 22.04 9.75
CA LYS A 96 15.72 23.45 10.17
C LYS A 96 16.98 24.01 10.81
N GLN A 97 17.69 23.17 11.54
CA GLN A 97 18.82 23.54 12.39
C GLN A 97 20.15 23.51 11.62
N CYS A 98 20.21 22.79 10.49
CA CYS A 98 21.41 22.71 9.68
C CYS A 98 21.70 24.00 8.91
N VAL A 99 22.99 24.27 8.69
CA VAL A 99 23.47 25.33 7.80
C VAL A 99 23.13 24.99 6.34
N GLY A 100 22.79 26.00 5.54
CA GLY A 100 22.38 25.85 4.14
C GLY A 100 20.95 26.32 3.88
N LYS A 101 20.64 26.71 2.64
CA LYS A 101 19.33 27.23 2.19
C LYS A 101 18.56 26.22 1.34
N TRP A 102 19.25 25.26 0.75
CA TRP A 102 18.68 24.28 -0.18
C TRP A 102 18.81 22.87 0.34
N VAL A 103 17.72 22.11 0.28
CA VAL A 103 17.70 20.67 0.59
C VAL A 103 17.67 19.90 -0.73
N PRO A 104 18.63 18.97 -0.95
CA PRO A 104 18.59 18.10 -2.11
C PRO A 104 17.52 17.02 -1.90
N ALA A 105 16.64 16.84 -2.88
CA ALA A 105 15.61 15.81 -2.88
C ALA A 105 15.74 14.90 -4.12
N PRO A 106 15.68 13.57 -3.95
CA PRO A 106 15.56 12.85 -2.68
C PRO A 106 16.90 12.81 -1.90
N ILE A 107 16.83 13.06 -0.59
CA ILE A 107 17.94 13.01 0.38
C ILE A 107 18.62 11.63 0.37
N GLY A 108 17.83 10.56 0.24
CA GLY A 108 18.39 9.19 0.19
C GLY A 108 19.38 9.01 -0.95
N ARG A 109 19.06 9.55 -2.13
CA ARG A 109 19.97 9.53 -3.28
C ARG A 109 21.19 10.42 -3.06
N TRP A 110 20.99 11.61 -2.50
CA TRP A 110 22.11 12.51 -2.15
C TRP A 110 23.13 11.85 -1.22
N ILE A 111 22.68 11.14 -0.18
CA ILE A 111 23.55 10.43 0.78
C ILE A 111 24.38 9.33 0.10
N HIS A 112 23.82 8.68 -0.92
CA HIS A 112 24.47 7.60 -1.66
C HIS A 112 25.36 8.09 -2.81
N TRP A 113 25.20 9.33 -3.27
CA TRP A 113 26.04 9.90 -4.32
C TRP A 113 27.48 10.11 -3.85
N ASP A 114 28.41 9.74 -4.73
CA ASP A 114 29.79 10.15 -4.60
C ASP A 114 29.97 11.65 -4.89
N ASP A 115 31.17 12.16 -4.61
CA ASP A 115 31.51 13.57 -4.81
C ASP A 115 31.35 14.04 -6.26
N ARG A 116 31.57 13.16 -7.23
CA ARG A 116 31.41 13.49 -8.64
C ARG A 116 29.93 13.66 -8.97
N GLN A 117 29.09 12.70 -8.59
CA GLN A 117 27.65 12.74 -8.80
C GLN A 117 27.00 13.96 -8.13
N ARG A 118 27.43 14.32 -6.92
CA ARG A 118 26.98 15.55 -6.26
C ARG A 118 27.39 16.80 -7.03
N ARG A 119 28.64 16.90 -7.49
CA ARG A 119 29.09 18.02 -8.33
C ARG A 119 28.32 18.11 -9.64
N ASP A 120 28.09 16.98 -10.30
CA ASP A 120 27.31 16.91 -11.55
C ASP A 120 25.86 17.38 -11.31
N TRP A 121 25.24 16.96 -10.20
CA TRP A 121 23.93 17.45 -9.79
C TRP A 121 23.92 18.96 -9.49
N ILE A 122 24.91 19.48 -8.76
CA ILE A 122 25.02 20.92 -8.50
C ILE A 122 25.19 21.69 -9.81
N SER A 123 25.99 21.19 -10.75
CA SER A 123 26.21 21.88 -12.02
C SER A 123 24.93 22.03 -12.84
N THR A 124 24.09 21.00 -12.84
CA THR A 124 22.86 20.95 -13.63
C THR A 124 21.69 21.62 -12.90
N THR A 125 21.45 21.22 -11.66
CA THR A 125 20.30 21.66 -10.84
C THR A 125 20.58 23.01 -10.19
N GLY A 126 21.82 23.24 -9.74
CA GLY A 126 22.22 24.53 -9.16
C GLY A 126 22.16 25.67 -10.17
N GLU A 127 22.45 25.42 -11.45
CA GLU A 127 22.26 26.42 -12.51
C GLU A 127 20.78 26.76 -12.69
N ALA A 128 19.91 25.76 -12.78
CA ALA A 128 18.46 25.96 -12.97
C ALA A 128 17.79 26.71 -11.81
N TYR A 129 18.23 26.47 -10.57
CA TYR A 129 17.63 27.06 -9.36
C TYR A 129 18.45 28.22 -8.77
N GLY A 130 19.62 28.55 -9.34
CA GLY A 130 20.49 29.64 -8.92
C GLY A 130 21.16 29.42 -7.56
N PHE A 131 21.76 28.26 -7.32
CA PHE A 131 22.48 27.95 -6.08
C PHE A 131 23.80 27.21 -6.31
N THR A 132 24.70 27.29 -5.33
CA THR A 132 26.00 26.60 -5.33
C THR A 132 26.06 25.51 -4.26
N LEU A 133 27.11 24.68 -4.27
CA LEU A 133 27.29 23.62 -3.26
C LEU A 133 27.28 24.17 -1.82
N GLY A 134 27.83 25.36 -1.59
CA GLY A 134 27.84 25.99 -0.25
C GLY A 134 26.47 26.44 0.25
N ASP A 135 25.48 26.53 -0.65
CA ASP A 135 24.09 26.84 -0.29
C ASP A 135 23.28 25.59 0.08
N VAL A 136 23.80 24.38 -0.17
CA VAL A 136 23.11 23.11 0.09
C VAL A 136 23.34 22.68 1.54
N VAL A 137 22.30 22.14 2.18
CA VAL A 137 22.41 21.57 3.52
C VAL A 137 23.50 20.50 3.55
N ALA A 138 24.45 20.66 4.47
CA ALA A 138 25.54 19.73 4.65
C ALA A 138 25.00 18.38 5.14
N LEU A 139 24.98 17.40 4.24
CA LEU A 139 24.64 16.01 4.53
C LEU A 139 25.88 15.16 4.25
N PRO A 140 26.26 14.24 5.15
CA PRO A 140 27.40 13.36 4.89
C PRO A 140 27.14 12.53 3.62
N HIS A 141 28.21 12.24 2.89
CA HIS A 141 28.23 11.14 1.93
C HIS A 141 28.98 10.00 2.60
N HIS A 142 28.44 8.79 2.52
CA HIS A 142 29.20 7.61 2.90
C HIS A 142 29.16 6.60 1.77
N PRO A 143 30.13 6.63 0.83
CA PRO A 143 30.28 5.59 -0.18
C PRO A 143 30.59 4.22 0.45
N GLU A 144 31.19 4.20 1.65
CA GLU A 144 31.50 2.97 2.40
C GLU A 144 30.30 2.41 3.18
N ASN A 145 29.25 3.21 3.39
CA ASN A 145 27.94 2.72 3.89
C ASN A 145 27.07 2.22 2.73
N ALA A 146 27.68 1.46 1.81
CA ALA A 146 26.96 0.41 1.11
C ALA A 146 26.11 -0.35 2.15
N PRO A 147 24.88 -0.77 1.81
CA PRO A 147 23.81 -1.04 2.76
C PRO A 147 24.18 -2.22 3.68
N ALA A 148 24.99 -1.98 4.71
CA ALA A 148 24.94 -2.79 5.89
C ALA A 148 23.47 -2.72 6.29
N PRO A 149 22.75 -3.85 6.39
CA PRO A 149 21.34 -3.85 6.69
C PRO A 149 21.18 -3.08 8.00
N HIS A 150 20.73 -1.82 7.88
CA HIS A 150 20.59 -0.95 9.03
C HIS A 150 19.67 -1.73 9.97
N LYS A 151 20.17 -2.07 11.17
CA LYS A 151 19.46 -2.99 12.06
C LYS A 151 18.01 -2.52 12.15
N SER A 152 17.04 -3.36 11.80
CA SER A 152 15.64 -2.95 11.80
C SER A 152 15.23 -2.48 13.22
N GLY A 153 14.70 -1.26 13.35
CA GLY A 153 14.27 -0.73 14.64
C GLY A 153 14.10 0.79 14.66
N ILE A 154 13.32 1.28 15.63
CA ILE A 154 13.34 2.69 16.04
C ILE A 154 14.63 2.87 16.84
N HIS A 155 15.62 3.54 16.25
CA HIS A 155 16.88 3.85 16.93
C HIS A 155 16.76 5.20 17.60
N ALA A 156 17.04 5.24 18.89
CA ALA A 156 17.35 6.50 19.53
C ALA A 156 18.73 6.91 19.05
N VAL A 157 18.80 7.97 18.25
CA VAL A 157 20.06 8.66 17.98
C VAL A 157 20.43 9.40 19.25
N ALA A 158 21.70 9.35 19.64
CA ALA A 158 22.14 10.01 20.86
C ALA A 158 22.03 11.54 20.70
N ASP A 159 21.41 12.19 21.69
CA ASP A 159 21.10 13.63 21.65
C ASP A 159 22.36 14.52 21.74
N ASP A 160 23.50 13.94 22.13
CA ASP A 160 24.81 14.61 22.26
C ASP A 160 25.60 14.70 20.96
N LEU A 161 25.13 14.03 19.89
CA LEU A 161 25.75 14.12 18.57
C LEU A 161 25.49 15.49 17.92
N PRO A 162 26.40 15.98 17.06
CA PRO A 162 26.14 17.14 16.20
C PRO A 162 24.85 16.96 15.37
N VAL A 163 24.11 18.03 15.14
CA VAL A 163 22.82 18.02 14.41
C VAL A 163 22.94 17.34 13.05
N GLU A 164 24.02 17.59 12.33
CA GLU A 164 24.31 17.02 11.02
C GLU A 164 24.50 15.49 11.08
N GLU A 165 25.15 15.00 12.14
CA GLU A 165 25.32 13.57 12.37
C GLU A 165 24.00 12.91 12.77
N GLN A 166 23.20 13.58 13.60
CA GLN A 166 21.86 13.09 13.94
C GLN A 166 20.98 12.99 12.69
N LEU A 167 20.96 14.05 11.88
CA LEU A 167 20.24 14.12 10.62
C LEU A 167 20.63 12.98 9.69
N ALA A 168 21.93 12.71 9.56
CA ALA A 168 22.44 11.63 8.74
C ALA A 168 21.94 10.26 9.18
N GLN A 169 21.99 9.97 10.48
CA GLN A 169 21.53 8.68 11.01
C GLN A 169 20.02 8.47 10.77
N TYR A 170 19.20 9.49 11.03
CA TYR A 170 17.78 9.41 10.75
C TYR A 170 17.46 9.29 9.26
N ALA A 171 18.17 10.02 8.41
CA ALA A 171 18.00 9.95 6.96
C ALA A 171 18.43 8.58 6.39
N LEU A 172 19.52 8.00 6.88
CA LEU A 172 19.97 6.65 6.53
C LEU A 172 18.97 5.58 6.99
N ALA A 173 18.42 5.71 8.20
CA ALA A 173 17.38 4.82 8.71
C ALA A 173 16.11 4.88 7.85
N ALA A 174 15.66 6.09 7.49
CA ALA A 174 14.52 6.29 6.60
C ALA A 174 14.77 5.64 5.23
N THR A 175 15.88 5.99 4.59
CA THR A 175 16.28 5.47 3.25
C THR A 175 16.40 3.96 3.24
N SER A 176 16.99 3.37 4.29
CA SER A 176 17.10 1.91 4.42
C SER A 176 15.74 1.22 4.50
N GLY A 177 14.79 1.80 5.23
CA GLY A 177 13.42 1.30 5.30
C GLY A 177 12.71 1.34 3.94
N TYR A 178 12.82 2.45 3.21
CA TYR A 178 12.27 2.58 1.85
C TYR A 178 12.87 1.57 0.87
N ARG A 179 14.20 1.45 0.87
CA ARG A 179 14.90 0.49 0.02
C ARG A 179 14.53 -0.95 0.32
N PHE A 180 14.38 -1.31 1.60
CA PHE A 180 13.97 -2.67 1.96
C PHE A 180 12.54 -2.98 1.47
N MET A 181 11.62 -2.03 1.64
CA MET A 181 10.26 -2.16 1.08
C MET A 181 10.29 -2.30 -0.44
N GLU A 182 11.15 -1.56 -1.13
CA GLU A 182 11.35 -1.70 -2.58
C GLU A 182 11.88 -3.08 -2.96
N VAL A 183 12.87 -3.62 -2.24
CA VAL A 183 13.38 -4.99 -2.46
C VAL A 183 12.28 -6.03 -2.29
N LEU A 184 11.42 -5.88 -1.27
CA LEU A 184 10.25 -6.75 -1.10
C LEU A 184 9.28 -6.62 -2.27
N ARG A 185 8.90 -5.39 -2.63
CA ARG A 185 7.94 -5.14 -3.71
C ARG A 185 8.45 -5.54 -5.08
N THR A 186 9.75 -5.46 -5.33
CA THR A 186 10.38 -5.76 -6.63
C THR A 186 10.86 -7.20 -6.74
N LYS A 187 10.84 -7.97 -5.65
CA LYS A 187 11.11 -9.41 -5.72
C LYS A 187 10.15 -10.08 -6.72
N ARG A 188 10.73 -10.80 -7.68
CA ARG A 188 10.00 -11.57 -8.69
C ARG A 188 10.39 -13.03 -8.63
N VAL A 189 9.49 -13.89 -9.09
CA VAL A 189 9.74 -15.32 -9.31
C VAL A 189 9.31 -15.65 -10.73
N ASP A 190 10.26 -16.09 -11.54
CA ASP A 190 10.02 -16.49 -12.93
C ASP A 190 9.67 -17.98 -12.98
N GLY A 191 8.64 -18.33 -13.74
CA GLY A 191 8.20 -19.71 -13.92
C GLY A 191 6.91 -19.77 -14.73
N PHE A 192 6.65 -20.92 -15.37
CA PHE A 192 5.42 -21.14 -16.16
C PHE A 192 5.18 -20.11 -17.28
N GLY A 193 6.25 -19.47 -17.77
CA GLY A 193 6.17 -18.44 -18.81
C GLY A 193 5.68 -17.07 -18.31
N ILE A 194 5.63 -16.87 -17.00
CA ILE A 194 5.20 -15.62 -16.35
C ILE A 194 6.24 -15.16 -15.32
N THR A 195 6.16 -13.88 -14.96
CA THR A 195 6.94 -13.27 -13.88
C THR A 195 6.00 -12.88 -12.75
N ILE A 196 6.12 -13.55 -11.60
CA ILE A 196 5.18 -13.39 -10.48
C ILE A 196 5.73 -12.36 -9.49
N ALA A 197 4.93 -11.36 -9.15
CA ALA A 197 5.20 -10.39 -8.09
C ALA A 197 4.34 -10.65 -6.84
N ALA A 198 4.67 -10.01 -5.72
CA ALA A 198 3.74 -9.97 -4.58
C ALA A 198 2.41 -9.32 -5.00
N ASP A 199 2.49 -8.17 -5.68
CA ASP A 199 1.33 -7.42 -6.16
C ASP A 199 0.39 -8.32 -6.99
N SER A 200 0.90 -9.20 -7.86
CA SER A 200 0.09 -10.15 -8.64
C SER A 200 -0.76 -11.11 -7.77
N VAL A 201 -0.30 -11.45 -6.56
CA VAL A 201 -1.03 -12.32 -5.62
C VAL A 201 -2.18 -11.56 -4.96
N PHE A 202 -1.95 -10.30 -4.55
CA PHE A 202 -2.98 -9.42 -4.00
C PHE A 202 -4.02 -9.04 -5.06
N GLU A 203 -3.59 -8.72 -6.28
CA GLU A 203 -4.51 -8.42 -7.40
C GLU A 203 -5.41 -9.61 -7.74
N ALA A 204 -4.89 -10.84 -7.65
CA ALA A 204 -5.68 -12.02 -7.93
C ALA A 204 -6.88 -12.18 -6.97
N THR A 205 -6.68 -11.98 -5.66
CA THR A 205 -7.79 -12.04 -4.69
C THR A 205 -8.75 -10.88 -4.84
N ALA A 206 -8.24 -9.67 -5.07
CA ALA A 206 -9.06 -8.48 -5.31
C ALA A 206 -9.97 -8.62 -6.54
N HIS A 207 -9.45 -9.12 -7.67
CA HIS A 207 -10.25 -9.35 -8.88
C HIS A 207 -11.29 -10.47 -8.72
N LEU A 208 -11.00 -11.53 -7.97
CA LEU A 208 -11.99 -12.58 -7.70
C LEU A 208 -13.14 -12.07 -6.83
N VAL A 209 -12.83 -11.25 -5.82
CA VAL A 209 -13.86 -10.54 -5.04
C VAL A 209 -14.64 -9.56 -5.89
N GLN A 210 -13.96 -8.80 -6.75
CA GLN A 210 -14.61 -7.85 -7.65
C GLN A 210 -15.57 -8.56 -8.62
N SER A 211 -15.16 -9.68 -9.22
CA SER A 211 -16.05 -10.48 -10.07
C SER A 211 -17.29 -10.91 -9.31
N GLN A 212 -17.11 -11.40 -8.08
CA GLN A 212 -18.22 -11.80 -7.23
C GLN A 212 -19.15 -10.64 -6.86
N ALA A 213 -18.61 -9.46 -6.54
CA ALA A 213 -19.40 -8.27 -6.25
C ALA A 213 -20.18 -7.79 -7.48
N ILE A 214 -19.60 -7.90 -8.68
CA ILE A 214 -20.32 -7.65 -9.95
C ILE A 214 -21.45 -8.66 -10.13
N TYR A 215 -21.20 -9.95 -9.86
CA TYR A 215 -22.22 -10.99 -9.97
C TYR A 215 -23.42 -10.72 -9.05
N THR A 216 -23.18 -10.39 -7.77
CA THR A 216 -24.24 -10.15 -6.79
C THR A 216 -24.94 -8.81 -6.98
N GLY A 217 -24.19 -7.74 -7.28
CA GLY A 217 -24.70 -6.38 -7.29
C GLY A 217 -25.05 -5.79 -8.65
N GLN A 218 -24.60 -6.39 -9.75
CA GLN A 218 -24.83 -5.85 -11.10
C GLN A 218 -25.51 -6.83 -12.04
N SER A 219 -24.94 -8.03 -12.26
CA SER A 219 -25.58 -9.19 -12.91
C SER A 219 -24.57 -10.29 -13.22
N ALA A 220 -25.08 -11.50 -13.46
CA ALA A 220 -24.29 -12.59 -14.02
C ALA A 220 -23.69 -12.29 -15.40
N GLN A 221 -24.35 -11.47 -16.23
CA GLN A 221 -23.81 -11.08 -17.54
C GLN A 221 -22.64 -10.11 -17.41
N ALA A 222 -22.76 -9.10 -16.54
CA ALA A 222 -21.68 -8.16 -16.24
C ALA A 222 -20.45 -8.89 -15.67
N SER A 223 -20.67 -9.85 -14.77
CA SER A 223 -19.60 -10.69 -14.20
C SER A 223 -18.86 -11.46 -15.29
N ARG A 224 -19.59 -12.08 -16.24
CA ARG A 224 -18.97 -12.79 -17.38
C ARG A 224 -18.14 -11.86 -18.26
N LEU A 225 -18.66 -10.67 -18.60
CA LEU A 225 -17.89 -9.69 -19.38
C LEU A 225 -16.59 -9.27 -18.69
N PHE A 226 -16.63 -9.13 -17.36
CA PHE A 226 -15.45 -8.81 -16.57
C PHE A 226 -14.45 -9.98 -16.48
N GLU A 227 -14.93 -11.20 -16.30
CA GLU A 227 -14.11 -12.42 -16.31
C GLU A 227 -13.47 -12.67 -17.67
N GLU A 228 -14.19 -12.41 -18.76
CA GLU A 228 -13.66 -12.45 -20.12
C GLU A 228 -12.55 -11.42 -20.32
N PHE A 229 -12.71 -10.21 -19.78
CA PHE A 229 -11.63 -9.22 -19.77
C PHE A 229 -10.41 -9.74 -19.01
N ILE A 230 -10.59 -10.27 -17.80
CA ILE A 230 -9.47 -10.83 -17.01
C ILE A 230 -8.74 -11.92 -17.78
N ALA A 231 -9.49 -12.87 -18.35
CA ALA A 231 -8.93 -14.03 -19.04
C ALA A 231 -8.15 -13.66 -20.32
N ASN A 232 -8.56 -12.58 -21.01
CA ASN A 232 -7.97 -12.15 -22.28
C ASN A 232 -6.96 -10.99 -22.13
N SER A 233 -6.79 -10.43 -20.94
CA SER A 233 -5.92 -9.30 -20.69
C SER A 233 -4.44 -9.69 -20.68
N ASP A 234 -3.59 -8.83 -21.25
CA ASP A 234 -2.13 -8.94 -21.27
C ASP A 234 -1.45 -8.26 -20.07
N LEU A 235 -2.25 -7.69 -19.16
CA LEU A 235 -1.75 -7.03 -17.95
C LEU A 235 -0.95 -8.03 -17.09
N SER A 236 0.30 -7.67 -16.80
CA SER A 236 1.26 -8.52 -16.09
C SER A 236 0.76 -9.00 -14.71
N HIS A 237 -0.01 -8.18 -13.98
CA HIS A 237 -0.54 -8.57 -12.67
C HIS A 237 -1.64 -9.63 -12.74
N LEU A 238 -2.35 -9.78 -13.88
CA LEU A 238 -3.37 -10.80 -14.09
C LEU A 238 -2.80 -12.16 -14.52
N GLN A 239 -1.55 -12.20 -14.99
CA GLN A 239 -0.92 -13.42 -15.50
C GLN A 239 -0.86 -14.53 -14.45
N ALA A 240 -0.64 -14.20 -13.18
CA ALA A 240 -0.63 -15.18 -12.09
C ALA A 240 -2.01 -15.83 -11.89
N LEU A 241 -3.08 -15.02 -11.87
CA LEU A 241 -4.46 -15.49 -11.78
C LEU A 241 -4.82 -16.38 -12.97
N ASN A 242 -4.58 -15.92 -14.19
CA ASN A 242 -4.89 -16.66 -15.41
C ASN A 242 -4.12 -17.98 -15.50
N THR A 243 -2.85 -17.99 -15.11
CA THR A 243 -2.02 -19.20 -15.07
C THR A 243 -2.52 -20.19 -14.02
N MET A 244 -2.90 -19.71 -12.83
CA MET A 244 -3.48 -20.55 -11.78
C MET A 244 -4.81 -21.17 -12.22
N ALA A 245 -5.70 -20.36 -12.80
CA ALA A 245 -6.99 -20.82 -13.30
C ALA A 245 -6.83 -21.89 -14.39
N LEU A 246 -5.94 -21.66 -15.37
CA LEU A 246 -5.64 -22.63 -16.42
C LEU A 246 -5.02 -23.92 -15.86
N ALA A 247 -4.08 -23.81 -14.93
CA ALA A 247 -3.44 -24.96 -14.32
C ALA A 247 -4.44 -25.80 -13.50
N LEU A 248 -5.35 -25.15 -12.76
CA LEU A 248 -6.42 -25.84 -12.04
C LEU A 248 -7.39 -26.51 -13.00
N HIS A 249 -7.85 -25.80 -14.03
CA HIS A 249 -8.72 -26.37 -15.05
C HIS A 249 -8.14 -27.66 -15.64
N ARG A 250 -6.85 -27.65 -16.00
CA ARG A 250 -6.14 -28.84 -16.53
C ARG A 250 -6.03 -29.97 -15.51
N ALA A 251 -5.87 -29.64 -14.23
CA ALA A 251 -5.68 -30.61 -13.16
C ALA A 251 -6.99 -31.26 -12.69
N THR A 252 -8.06 -30.48 -12.62
CA THR A 252 -9.31 -30.86 -11.96
C THR A 252 -10.48 -31.06 -12.93
N GLY A 253 -10.42 -30.42 -14.11
CA GLY A 253 -11.53 -30.29 -15.06
C GLY A 253 -12.48 -29.12 -14.76
N ASP A 254 -12.26 -28.40 -13.66
CA ASP A 254 -13.16 -27.35 -13.15
C ASP A 254 -12.38 -26.16 -12.56
N VAL A 255 -12.92 -24.95 -12.70
CA VAL A 255 -12.31 -23.71 -12.20
C VAL A 255 -13.23 -23.11 -11.15
N SER A 256 -12.90 -23.35 -9.88
CA SER A 256 -13.60 -22.72 -8.77
C SER A 256 -12.88 -21.44 -8.36
N ALA A 257 -13.56 -20.29 -8.51
CA ALA A 257 -13.09 -18.99 -8.03
C ALA A 257 -12.79 -19.02 -6.52
N GLU A 258 -13.60 -19.74 -5.73
CA GLU A 258 -13.36 -19.95 -4.31
C GLU A 258 -12.02 -20.65 -4.07
N ARG A 259 -11.76 -21.79 -4.75
CA ARG A 259 -10.50 -22.51 -4.58
C ARG A 259 -9.30 -21.66 -4.99
N ILE A 260 -9.41 -20.89 -6.08
CA ILE A 260 -8.34 -19.99 -6.48
C ILE A 260 -8.08 -18.93 -5.40
N CYS A 261 -9.13 -18.30 -4.88
CA CYS A 261 -9.03 -17.29 -3.83
C CYS A 261 -8.44 -17.87 -2.53
N GLU A 262 -8.82 -19.09 -2.14
CA GLU A 262 -8.21 -19.82 -1.01
C GLU A 262 -6.71 -20.00 -1.20
N LEU A 263 -6.26 -20.46 -2.39
CA LEU A 263 -4.85 -20.67 -2.68
C LEU A 263 -4.06 -19.36 -2.61
N PHE A 264 -4.54 -18.28 -3.24
CA PHE A 264 -3.87 -16.98 -3.17
C PHE A 264 -3.88 -16.40 -1.75
N THR A 265 -4.97 -16.58 -1.00
CA THR A 265 -5.04 -16.18 0.41
C THR A 265 -3.95 -16.88 1.23
N TRP A 266 -3.77 -18.19 1.07
CA TRP A 266 -2.70 -18.95 1.75
C TRP A 266 -1.28 -18.49 1.35
N MET A 267 -1.08 -18.08 0.10
CA MET A 267 0.22 -17.56 -0.37
C MET A 267 0.62 -16.27 0.36
N MET A 268 -0.33 -15.51 0.89
CA MET A 268 -0.07 -14.31 1.68
C MET A 268 0.27 -14.60 3.15
N LEU A 269 0.04 -15.83 3.65
CA LEU A 269 0.22 -16.23 5.06
C LEU A 269 1.61 -16.83 5.35
N GLY A 270 2.63 -16.42 4.59
CA GLY A 270 3.99 -16.91 4.76
C GLY A 270 4.65 -16.44 6.08
N PRO A 271 5.69 -17.15 6.55
CA PRO A 271 6.44 -16.78 7.75
C PRO A 271 7.06 -15.36 7.64
N PRO A 272 6.82 -14.46 8.61
CA PRO A 272 7.25 -13.05 8.52
C PRO A 272 8.76 -12.86 8.56
N ASP A 273 9.51 -13.78 9.19
CA ASP A 273 10.97 -13.78 9.26
C ASP A 273 11.64 -14.27 7.96
N LYS A 274 10.87 -14.94 7.08
CA LYS A 274 11.31 -15.42 5.75
C LYS A 274 10.67 -14.65 4.60
N VAL A 275 10.23 -13.41 4.84
CA VAL A 275 9.53 -12.59 3.82
C VAL A 275 10.36 -12.33 2.56
N LEU A 276 11.70 -12.42 2.65
CA LEU A 276 12.61 -12.31 1.49
C LEU A 276 12.86 -13.64 0.77
N SER A 277 12.34 -14.76 1.26
CA SER A 277 12.57 -16.10 0.72
C SER A 277 11.24 -16.85 0.57
N SER A 278 11.02 -17.92 1.33
CA SER A 278 9.85 -18.80 1.21
C SER A 278 8.57 -18.26 1.84
N GLY A 279 8.69 -17.21 2.68
CA GLY A 279 7.54 -16.47 3.19
C GLY A 279 7.00 -15.42 2.22
N HIS A 280 7.68 -15.15 1.11
CA HIS A 280 7.25 -14.16 0.13
C HIS A 280 6.03 -14.65 -0.70
N PRO A 281 4.99 -13.82 -0.93
CA PRO A 281 3.81 -14.24 -1.70
C PRO A 281 4.14 -14.80 -3.09
N ALA A 282 5.03 -14.13 -3.84
CA ALA A 282 5.46 -14.61 -5.15
C ALA A 282 6.15 -15.99 -5.12
N ALA A 283 6.96 -16.26 -4.09
CA ALA A 283 7.65 -17.55 -3.93
C ALA A 283 6.65 -18.67 -3.62
N ARG A 284 5.67 -18.39 -2.76
CA ARG A 284 4.60 -19.34 -2.43
C ARG A 284 3.70 -19.61 -3.64
N CYS A 285 3.40 -18.58 -4.44
CA CYS A 285 2.66 -18.73 -5.69
C CYS A 285 3.39 -19.63 -6.69
N GLY A 286 4.68 -19.38 -6.95
CA GLY A 286 5.51 -20.24 -7.80
C GLY A 286 5.59 -21.68 -7.27
N GLY A 287 5.66 -21.85 -5.95
CA GLY A 287 5.60 -23.15 -5.29
C GLY A 287 4.29 -23.90 -5.55
N VAL A 288 3.13 -23.23 -5.41
CA VAL A 288 1.81 -23.83 -5.65
C VAL A 288 1.61 -24.19 -7.12
N LEU A 289 2.04 -23.35 -8.06
CA LEU A 289 2.00 -23.68 -9.50
C LEU A 289 2.87 -24.91 -9.80
N THR A 290 4.04 -25.00 -9.18
CA THR A 290 4.92 -26.18 -9.28
C THR A 290 4.27 -27.43 -8.73
N LEU A 291 3.66 -27.35 -7.54
CA LEU A 291 2.93 -28.46 -6.94
C LEU A 291 1.77 -28.90 -7.83
N LEU A 292 1.01 -27.96 -8.39
CA LEU A 292 -0.13 -28.23 -9.26
C LEU A 292 0.29 -28.92 -10.56
N ALA A 293 1.41 -28.50 -11.16
CA ALA A 293 1.96 -29.12 -12.36
C ALA A 293 2.50 -30.53 -12.09
N GLN A 294 3.15 -30.76 -10.95
CA GLN A 294 3.75 -32.04 -10.59
C GLN A 294 2.73 -33.04 -10.03
N GLN A 295 1.72 -32.54 -9.31
CA GLN A 295 0.72 -33.33 -8.59
C GLN A 295 -0.71 -32.83 -8.86
N PRO A 296 -1.19 -32.86 -10.12
CA PRO A 296 -2.51 -32.34 -10.48
C PRO A 296 -3.67 -33.06 -9.76
N LYS A 297 -3.43 -34.30 -9.30
CA LYS A 297 -4.42 -35.10 -8.56
C LYS A 297 -4.38 -34.86 -7.05
N ASN A 298 -3.55 -33.95 -6.54
CA ASN A 298 -3.45 -33.69 -5.09
C ASN A 298 -4.81 -33.21 -4.54
N ALA A 299 -5.17 -33.73 -3.36
CA ALA A 299 -6.45 -33.43 -2.72
C ALA A 299 -6.64 -31.94 -2.44
N VAL A 300 -5.57 -31.17 -2.21
CA VAL A 300 -5.64 -29.72 -1.98
C VAL A 300 -6.19 -28.92 -3.16
N PHE A 301 -6.26 -29.52 -4.36
CA PHE A 301 -6.83 -28.87 -5.55
C PHE A 301 -8.24 -29.36 -5.89
N ARG A 302 -8.63 -30.56 -5.43
CA ARG A 302 -9.85 -31.26 -5.88
C ARG A 302 -10.88 -31.46 -4.80
N ALA A 303 -10.45 -31.63 -3.55
CA ALA A 303 -11.36 -31.97 -2.45
C ALA A 303 -12.20 -30.75 -2.04
N ARG A 304 -13.49 -30.97 -1.83
CA ARG A 304 -14.35 -30.05 -1.07
C ARG A 304 -13.99 -30.18 0.41
N ALA A 305 -13.03 -29.39 0.85
CA ALA A 305 -12.56 -29.32 2.22
C ALA A 305 -12.80 -27.91 2.76
N PRO A 306 -12.98 -27.74 4.08
CA PRO A 306 -12.94 -26.43 4.71
C PRO A 306 -11.62 -25.71 4.43
N THR A 307 -11.65 -24.38 4.34
CA THR A 307 -10.48 -23.54 4.09
C THR A 307 -9.32 -23.85 5.03
N THR A 308 -9.60 -24.06 6.33
CA THR A 308 -8.61 -24.46 7.34
C THR A 308 -7.85 -25.73 6.95
N ALA A 309 -8.56 -26.77 6.51
CA ALA A 309 -7.96 -28.05 6.14
C ALA A 309 -7.08 -27.94 4.88
N ILE A 310 -7.44 -27.04 3.96
CA ILE A 310 -6.63 -26.74 2.75
C ILE A 310 -5.33 -26.06 3.16
N PHE A 311 -5.40 -25.05 4.01
CA PHE A 311 -4.22 -24.31 4.47
C PHE A 311 -3.27 -25.22 5.26
N ASP A 312 -3.81 -26.00 6.20
CA ASP A 312 -3.02 -26.94 7.00
C ASP A 312 -2.33 -28.01 6.12
N ALA A 313 -2.98 -28.42 5.02
CA ALA A 313 -2.40 -29.35 4.06
C ALA A 313 -1.28 -28.71 3.23
N LEU A 314 -1.45 -27.46 2.79
CA LEU A 314 -0.41 -26.74 2.08
C LEU A 314 0.82 -26.50 2.97
N ASP A 315 0.64 -26.09 4.23
CA ASP A 315 1.77 -25.92 5.16
C ASP A 315 2.59 -27.21 5.31
N ARG A 316 1.93 -28.36 5.44
CA ARG A 316 2.60 -29.68 5.48
C ARG A 316 3.34 -30.01 4.19
N ILE A 317 2.73 -29.73 3.03
CA ILE A 317 3.34 -30.03 1.71
C ILE A 317 4.61 -29.19 1.49
N PHE A 318 4.56 -27.91 1.87
CA PHE A 318 5.70 -27.00 1.71
C PHE A 318 6.71 -27.05 2.86
N GLY A 319 6.43 -27.81 3.93
CA GLY A 319 7.30 -27.90 5.10
C GLY A 319 7.45 -26.57 5.82
N GLU A 320 6.43 -25.71 5.76
CA GLU A 320 6.43 -24.39 6.36
C GLU A 320 5.82 -24.40 7.76
N ALA A 321 6.08 -23.35 8.54
CA ALA A 321 5.36 -23.12 9.78
C ALA A 321 3.87 -22.94 9.50
N ASP A 322 3.05 -23.48 10.41
CA ASP A 322 1.58 -23.40 10.35
C ASP A 322 1.10 -21.95 10.16
N TRP A 323 0.11 -21.75 9.29
CA TRP A 323 -0.37 -20.41 8.91
C TRP A 323 -0.90 -19.63 10.11
N ARG A 324 -1.52 -20.28 11.11
CA ARG A 324 -1.97 -19.59 12.34
C ARG A 324 -0.77 -19.12 13.14
N SER A 325 0.27 -19.93 13.21
CA SER A 325 1.55 -19.56 13.83
C SER A 325 2.21 -18.38 13.12
N ASN A 326 2.14 -18.31 11.78
CA ASN A 326 2.65 -17.17 11.00
C ASN A 326 1.85 -15.89 11.26
N VAL A 327 0.51 -15.99 11.31
CA VAL A 327 -0.37 -14.85 11.66
C VAL A 327 -0.10 -14.39 13.10
N ALA A 328 0.01 -15.31 14.06
CA ALA A 328 0.34 -15.01 15.46
C ALA A 328 1.73 -14.36 15.59
N ALA A 329 2.73 -14.85 14.86
CA ALA A 329 4.07 -14.27 14.82
C ALA A 329 4.05 -12.84 14.25
N ALA A 330 3.24 -12.59 13.22
CA ALA A 330 3.03 -11.26 12.67
C ALA A 330 2.35 -10.32 13.67
N SER A 331 1.33 -10.78 14.42
CA SER A 331 0.70 -10.00 15.49
C SER A 331 1.68 -9.66 16.61
N ALA A 332 2.43 -10.65 17.11
CA ALA A 332 3.43 -10.42 18.15
C ALA A 332 4.55 -9.46 17.67
N ALA A 333 4.92 -9.50 16.39
CA ALA A 333 5.86 -8.54 15.81
C ALA A 333 5.28 -7.13 15.76
N SER A 334 4.01 -6.98 15.39
CA SER A 334 3.29 -5.69 15.42
C SER A 334 3.15 -5.15 16.84
N ASP A 335 2.83 -5.97 17.84
CA ASP A 335 2.76 -5.55 19.25
C ASP A 335 4.10 -5.01 19.75
N ARG A 336 5.19 -5.72 19.46
CA ARG A 336 6.55 -5.26 19.80
C ARG A 336 6.91 -3.94 19.12
N ARG A 337 6.43 -3.71 17.90
CA ARG A 337 6.62 -2.42 17.20
C ARG A 337 5.78 -1.34 17.84
N MET A 338 4.50 -1.60 18.11
CA MET A 338 3.60 -0.63 18.73
C MET A 338 4.13 -0.18 20.09
N ALA A 339 4.61 -1.10 20.93
CA ALA A 339 5.27 -0.77 22.18
C ALA A 339 6.52 0.13 22.01
N LYS A 340 7.25 0.02 20.89
CA LYS A 340 8.36 0.95 20.58
C LYS A 340 7.84 2.32 20.13
N PHE A 341 6.77 2.36 19.34
CA PHE A 341 6.13 3.60 18.92
C PHE A 341 5.51 4.36 20.09
N ASP A 342 4.87 3.68 21.04
CA ASP A 342 4.32 4.33 22.23
C ASP A 342 5.43 4.97 23.09
N ARG A 343 6.55 4.26 23.29
CA ARG A 343 7.73 4.85 23.95
C ARG A 343 8.32 6.03 23.17
N ALA A 344 8.26 6.02 21.85
CA ALA A 344 8.70 7.14 21.03
C ALA A 344 7.75 8.33 21.17
N ALA A 345 6.44 8.08 21.26
CA ALA A 345 5.41 9.10 21.44
C ALA A 345 5.50 9.82 22.80
N GLU A 346 6.11 9.20 23.82
CA GLU A 346 6.40 9.87 25.10
C GLU A 346 7.45 11.00 24.97
N ARG A 347 8.26 10.98 23.92
CA ARG A 347 9.39 11.91 23.71
C ARG A 347 9.21 12.81 22.50
N LEU A 348 8.45 12.35 21.52
CA LEU A 348 8.21 13.03 20.26
C LEU A 348 6.77 13.53 20.27
N ASP A 349 6.59 14.83 20.44
CA ASP A 349 5.30 15.49 20.46
C ASP A 349 5.13 16.45 19.27
N GLY A 350 3.86 16.73 18.96
CA GLY A 350 3.47 17.83 18.09
C GLY A 350 3.06 17.42 16.67
N GLY A 351 1.88 17.89 16.28
CA GLY A 351 1.39 17.97 14.90
C GLY A 351 1.48 16.65 14.12
N TYR A 352 2.51 16.52 13.30
CA TYR A 352 2.71 15.38 12.42
C TYR A 352 3.13 14.10 13.15
N PHE A 353 3.86 14.20 14.27
CA PHE A 353 4.20 13.03 15.09
C PHE A 353 2.94 12.42 15.71
N ASP A 354 2.10 13.25 16.33
CA ASP A 354 0.83 12.83 16.95
C ASP A 354 -0.08 12.12 15.94
N SER A 355 -0.15 12.68 14.72
CA SER A 355 -0.93 12.12 13.62
C SER A 355 -0.40 10.75 13.17
N LEU A 356 0.93 10.61 13.05
CA LEU A 356 1.56 9.34 12.68
C LEU A 356 1.34 8.27 13.75
N PHE A 357 1.47 8.62 15.04
CA PHE A 357 1.23 7.68 16.14
C PHE A 357 -0.25 7.29 16.26
N ALA A 358 -1.18 8.24 16.08
CA ALA A 358 -2.61 7.95 16.07
C ALA A 358 -2.98 6.95 14.97
N VAL A 359 -2.46 7.14 13.74
CA VAL A 359 -2.66 6.19 12.64
C VAL A 359 -1.98 4.85 12.93
N ALA A 360 -0.80 4.84 13.56
CA ALA A 360 -0.13 3.60 13.95
C ALA A 360 -0.95 2.75 14.91
N ARG A 361 -1.52 3.37 15.95
CA ARG A 361 -2.41 2.69 16.89
C ARG A 361 -3.67 2.19 16.22
N HIS A 362 -4.26 3.00 15.34
CA HIS A 362 -5.49 2.60 14.65
C HIS A 362 -5.25 1.44 13.67
N TRP A 363 -4.17 1.50 12.89
CA TRP A 363 -3.77 0.38 12.03
C TRP A 363 -3.51 -0.90 12.82
N HIS A 364 -2.82 -0.78 13.96
CA HIS A 364 -2.57 -1.93 14.85
C HIS A 364 -3.88 -2.54 15.37
N SER A 365 -4.85 -1.70 15.76
CA SER A 365 -6.19 -2.12 16.16
C SER A 365 -6.92 -2.87 15.04
N ASP A 366 -6.98 -2.29 13.83
CA ASP A 366 -7.66 -2.88 12.67
C ASP A 366 -7.02 -4.20 12.25
N GLN A 367 -5.69 -4.28 12.31
CA GLN A 367 -4.94 -5.50 12.05
C GLN A 367 -5.24 -6.58 13.09
N SER A 368 -5.27 -6.22 14.37
CA SER A 368 -5.59 -7.16 15.45
C SER A 368 -7.01 -7.72 15.28
N ALA A 369 -7.99 -6.85 15.01
CA ALA A 369 -9.38 -7.26 14.75
C ALA A 369 -9.48 -8.18 13.52
N SER A 370 -8.89 -7.77 12.39
CA SER A 370 -8.94 -8.52 11.12
C SER A 370 -8.30 -9.91 11.24
N ARG A 371 -7.15 -10.00 11.91
CA ARG A 371 -6.47 -11.29 12.12
C ARG A 371 -7.23 -12.19 13.07
N SER A 372 -7.83 -11.64 14.12
CA SER A 372 -8.64 -12.43 15.06
C SER A 372 -9.85 -13.02 14.34
N ALA A 373 -10.60 -12.20 13.59
CA ALA A 373 -11.72 -12.66 12.77
C ALA A 373 -11.28 -13.71 11.73
N PHE A 374 -10.15 -13.49 11.06
CA PHE A 374 -9.63 -14.42 10.06
C PHE A 374 -9.18 -15.77 10.65
N VAL A 375 -8.54 -15.78 11.82
CA VAL A 375 -8.10 -17.02 12.48
C VAL A 375 -9.30 -17.85 12.94
N GLU A 376 -10.34 -17.20 13.43
CA GLU A 376 -11.60 -17.86 13.81
C GLU A 376 -12.32 -18.44 12.60
N GLU A 377 -12.40 -17.68 11.50
CA GLU A 377 -13.16 -18.06 10.32
C GLU A 377 -12.45 -17.62 9.02
N PRO A 378 -11.46 -18.38 8.53
CA PRO A 378 -10.69 -17.99 7.35
C PRO A 378 -11.53 -18.00 6.06
N GLY A 379 -12.67 -18.70 6.06
CA GLY A 379 -13.63 -18.68 4.97
C GLY A 379 -14.26 -17.30 4.75
N SER A 380 -14.30 -16.45 5.78
CA SER A 380 -14.85 -15.07 5.68
C SER A 380 -14.05 -14.17 4.74
N LEU A 381 -12.73 -14.42 4.60
CA LEU A 381 -11.88 -13.70 3.67
C LEU A 381 -11.64 -14.51 2.39
N SER A 382 -11.38 -15.81 2.50
CA SER A 382 -10.94 -16.61 1.35
C SER A 382 -12.06 -17.03 0.37
N LYS A 383 -13.34 -16.85 0.73
CA LYS A 383 -14.48 -17.18 -0.15
C LYS A 383 -15.14 -15.90 -0.65
N PRO A 384 -15.02 -15.57 -1.95
CA PRO A 384 -15.52 -14.29 -2.48
C PRO A 384 -16.97 -13.99 -2.14
N LEU A 385 -17.88 -14.97 -2.27
CA LEU A 385 -19.32 -14.75 -2.02
C LEU A 385 -19.58 -14.36 -0.57
N ARG A 386 -19.04 -15.17 0.35
CA ARG A 386 -19.16 -14.91 1.78
C ARG A 386 -18.51 -13.58 2.18
N TYR A 387 -17.37 -13.26 1.60
CA TYR A 387 -16.71 -11.98 1.85
C TYR A 387 -17.62 -10.80 1.43
N VAL A 388 -18.22 -10.85 0.25
CA VAL A 388 -19.12 -9.78 -0.24
C VAL A 388 -20.39 -9.66 0.62
N GLU A 389 -20.94 -10.78 1.11
CA GLU A 389 -22.20 -10.80 1.87
C GLU A 389 -22.05 -10.54 3.37
N GLU A 390 -20.96 -10.98 3.99
CA GLU A 390 -20.82 -11.09 5.45
C GLU A 390 -19.59 -10.38 6.03
N SER A 391 -18.82 -9.61 5.24
CA SER A 391 -17.54 -9.05 5.72
C SER A 391 -17.69 -8.21 6.99
N ALA A 392 -17.11 -8.72 8.08
CA ALA A 392 -16.99 -8.04 9.37
C ALA A 392 -15.66 -7.28 9.52
N TYR A 393 -14.94 -7.07 8.41
CA TYR A 393 -13.63 -6.43 8.41
C TYR A 393 -13.75 -4.90 8.46
N PRO A 394 -12.76 -4.20 9.04
CA PRO A 394 -12.81 -2.75 9.19
C PRO A 394 -12.89 -2.03 7.84
N ALA A 395 -13.69 -0.98 7.76
CA ALA A 395 -13.78 -0.18 6.56
C ALA A 395 -12.50 0.68 6.40
N PRO A 396 -11.89 0.76 5.20
CA PRO A 396 -10.76 1.64 4.97
C PRO A 396 -11.21 3.11 4.89
N PHE A 397 -10.33 4.03 5.29
CA PHE A 397 -10.44 5.41 4.81
C PHE A 397 -10.32 5.43 3.28
N LEU A 398 -11.03 6.37 2.64
CA LEU A 398 -11.00 6.51 1.18
C LEU A 398 -10.23 7.76 0.80
N GLU A 399 -9.16 7.63 0.04
CA GLU A 399 -8.50 8.75 -0.62
C GLU A 399 -9.00 8.83 -2.06
N VAL A 400 -9.63 9.94 -2.45
CA VAL A 400 -10.11 10.17 -3.82
C VAL A 400 -9.24 11.21 -4.47
N ARG A 401 -8.58 10.86 -5.57
CA ARG A 401 -7.73 11.75 -6.37
C ARG A 401 -8.41 12.10 -7.67
N LEU A 402 -8.38 13.39 -7.97
CA LEU A 402 -9.03 13.96 -9.14
C LEU A 402 -7.96 14.38 -10.16
N PRO A 403 -8.22 14.26 -11.47
CA PRO A 403 -7.32 14.83 -12.46
C PRO A 403 -7.22 16.36 -12.31
N ALA A 404 -6.06 16.93 -12.66
CA ALA A 404 -5.85 18.38 -12.63
C ALA A 404 -6.86 19.12 -13.53
N GLY A 405 -7.40 20.24 -13.06
CA GLY A 405 -8.34 21.09 -13.82
C GLY A 405 -9.82 20.68 -13.77
N VAL A 406 -10.17 19.60 -13.05
CA VAL A 406 -11.51 18.99 -13.12
C VAL A 406 -12.51 19.51 -12.07
N HIS A 407 -12.06 20.27 -11.06
CA HIS A 407 -12.95 20.71 -9.98
C HIS A 407 -12.72 22.14 -9.48
N GLN A 408 -13.49 23.10 -9.99
CA GLN A 408 -13.76 24.35 -9.27
C GLN A 408 -14.82 24.07 -8.19
N ARG A 409 -14.49 24.28 -6.91
CA ARG A 409 -15.47 24.14 -5.82
C ARG A 409 -16.06 25.49 -5.43
N SER A 410 -17.36 25.49 -5.16
CA SER A 410 -18.10 26.60 -4.51
C SER A 410 -18.38 26.36 -3.02
N LYS A 411 -17.90 25.23 -2.44
CA LYS A 411 -18.21 24.78 -1.06
C LYS A 411 -16.97 24.29 -0.31
N PRO A 412 -17.04 24.20 1.05
CA PRO A 412 -15.87 24.07 1.92
C PRO A 412 -14.97 22.86 1.64
N VAL A 413 -13.67 23.10 1.79
CA VAL A 413 -12.54 22.17 1.64
C VAL A 413 -12.41 21.20 2.84
N ARG A 414 -13.24 21.40 3.88
CA ARG A 414 -13.35 20.59 5.09
C ARG A 414 -14.82 20.41 5.48
N SER A 415 -15.22 19.18 5.78
CA SER A 415 -16.52 18.83 6.39
C SER A 415 -16.32 17.72 7.40
N GLU A 416 -17.30 17.38 8.24
CA GLU A 416 -17.15 16.32 9.26
C GLU A 416 -16.54 15.01 8.73
N ARG A 417 -16.86 14.62 7.48
CA ARG A 417 -16.44 13.35 6.88
C ARG A 417 -15.39 13.47 5.78
N MET A 418 -14.90 14.67 5.48
CA MET A 418 -13.98 14.90 4.36
C MET A 418 -12.92 15.95 4.66
N ARG A 419 -11.69 15.71 4.20
CA ARG A 419 -10.57 16.66 4.20
C ARG A 419 -9.95 16.71 2.80
N ALA A 420 -9.63 17.89 2.28
CA ALA A 420 -8.90 17.97 1.02
C ALA A 420 -7.40 17.67 1.22
N VAL A 421 -6.84 16.81 0.37
CA VAL A 421 -5.43 16.38 0.38
C VAL A 421 -4.51 17.41 -0.25
N ALA A 422 -4.94 18.02 -1.35
CA ALA A 422 -4.20 19.07 -2.03
C ALA A 422 -5.19 20.04 -2.68
N VAL A 423 -4.79 21.31 -2.76
CA VAL A 423 -5.45 22.33 -3.58
C VAL A 423 -4.49 22.78 -4.67
N ASP A 424 -5.02 23.26 -5.78
CA ASP A 424 -4.20 23.88 -6.83
C ASP A 424 -3.45 25.11 -6.31
N ALA A 425 -2.52 25.60 -7.12
CA ALA A 425 -1.63 26.70 -6.72
C ALA A 425 -2.38 28.00 -6.38
N GLU A 426 -3.63 28.14 -6.84
CA GLU A 426 -4.48 29.31 -6.62
C GLU A 426 -5.45 29.11 -5.43
N GLY A 427 -5.51 27.91 -4.84
CA GLY A 427 -6.42 27.55 -3.76
C GLY A 427 -7.88 27.40 -4.18
N LEU A 428 -8.14 27.31 -5.49
CA LEU A 428 -9.48 27.32 -6.09
C LEU A 428 -10.01 25.91 -6.38
N GLN A 429 -9.13 24.92 -6.58
CA GLN A 429 -9.51 23.55 -6.90
C GLN A 429 -8.88 22.54 -5.94
N ALA A 430 -9.67 21.61 -5.40
CA ALA A 430 -9.13 20.50 -4.63
C ALA A 430 -8.79 19.32 -5.57
N ILE A 431 -7.55 18.86 -5.51
CA ILE A 431 -6.96 17.82 -6.36
C ILE A 431 -7.10 16.42 -5.71
N GLY A 432 -7.52 16.35 -4.44
CA GLY A 432 -7.92 15.09 -3.81
C GLY A 432 -8.55 15.26 -2.44
N TYR A 433 -9.15 14.19 -1.91
CA TYR A 433 -9.81 14.15 -0.60
C TYR A 433 -9.50 12.89 0.17
N THR A 434 -9.48 12.98 1.49
CA THR A 434 -9.60 11.85 2.41
C THR A 434 -11.01 11.86 2.97
N CYS A 435 -11.70 10.73 2.89
CA CYS A 435 -13.08 10.54 3.30
C CYS A 435 -13.18 9.41 4.33
N GLN A 436 -14.04 9.63 5.32
CA GLN A 436 -14.39 8.62 6.31
C GLN A 436 -15.70 7.93 5.91
N PRO A 437 -15.74 6.59 5.81
CA PRO A 437 -16.99 5.87 5.59
C PRO A 437 -17.99 6.15 6.73
N PRO A 438 -19.31 6.23 6.48
CA PRO A 438 -20.29 6.42 7.53
C PRO A 438 -20.18 5.36 8.64
N GLY A 439 -20.15 5.79 9.92
CA GLY A 439 -20.22 4.88 11.08
C GLY A 439 -18.97 4.03 11.35
N SER A 440 -17.86 4.26 10.65
CA SER A 440 -16.70 3.34 10.66
C SER A 440 -15.58 3.70 11.63
N HIS A 441 -15.44 4.98 12.03
CA HIS A 441 -14.29 5.44 12.83
C HIS A 441 -14.70 6.53 13.85
N PRO A 442 -13.95 6.72 14.95
CA PRO A 442 -14.15 7.81 15.90
C PRO A 442 -13.94 9.20 15.27
N ASP A 443 -14.66 10.20 15.81
CA ASP A 443 -14.47 11.60 15.45
C ASP A 443 -13.02 12.05 15.71
N GLY A 444 -12.43 12.77 14.75
CA GLY A 444 -11.06 13.28 14.83
C GLY A 444 -9.98 12.35 14.23
N LEU A 445 -10.28 11.06 14.02
CA LEU A 445 -9.32 10.16 13.37
C LEU A 445 -9.10 10.52 11.89
N LEU A 446 -10.10 11.11 11.23
CA LEU A 446 -9.96 11.63 9.87
C LEU A 446 -8.85 12.68 9.74
N ASP A 447 -8.71 13.58 10.71
CA ASP A 447 -7.65 14.59 10.72
C ASP A 447 -6.27 13.94 10.90
N ALA A 448 -6.16 12.98 11.83
CA ALA A 448 -4.93 12.23 12.03
C ALA A 448 -4.54 11.43 10.78
N THR A 449 -5.49 10.72 10.15
CA THR A 449 -5.27 9.97 8.92
C THR A 449 -4.84 10.89 7.78
N HIS A 450 -5.50 12.03 7.61
CA HIS A 450 -5.15 13.03 6.60
C HIS A 450 -3.75 13.61 6.83
N ASN A 451 -3.41 14.00 8.06
CA ASN A 451 -2.09 14.55 8.39
C ASN A 451 -0.97 13.52 8.29
N ALA A 452 -1.22 12.28 8.71
CA ALA A 452 -0.29 11.17 8.51
C ALA A 452 -0.08 10.91 7.02
N ARG A 453 -1.13 11.03 6.20
CA ARG A 453 -1.03 10.88 4.74
C ARG A 453 -0.17 11.97 4.09
N ILE A 454 -0.33 13.22 4.51
CA ILE A 454 0.54 14.33 4.12
C ILE A 454 1.99 14.00 4.51
N THR A 455 2.19 13.57 5.76
CA THR A 455 3.53 13.23 6.28
C THR A 455 4.17 12.14 5.44
N THR A 456 3.46 11.04 5.17
CA THR A 456 4.00 9.92 4.38
C THR A 456 4.33 10.36 2.96
N HIS A 457 3.53 11.22 2.34
CA HIS A 457 3.82 11.81 1.04
C HIS A 457 5.09 12.66 1.01
N VAL A 458 5.28 13.51 2.01
CA VAL A 458 6.51 14.29 2.15
C VAL A 458 7.70 13.36 2.34
N MET A 459 7.58 12.29 3.13
CA MET A 459 8.67 11.32 3.28
C MET A 459 8.98 10.59 1.97
N ASP A 460 7.98 10.26 1.15
CA ASP A 460 8.21 9.67 -0.17
C ASP A 460 9.02 10.61 -1.05
N LEU A 461 8.61 11.89 -1.14
CA LEU A 461 9.32 12.90 -1.93
C LEU A 461 10.78 13.07 -1.46
N VAL A 462 11.00 13.01 -0.15
CA VAL A 462 12.32 13.27 0.44
C VAL A 462 13.22 12.05 0.40
N PHE A 463 12.69 10.83 0.57
CA PHE A 463 13.52 9.64 0.79
C PHE A 463 13.33 8.54 -0.26
N GLN A 464 12.27 8.60 -1.07
CA GLN A 464 12.00 7.64 -2.12
C GLN A 464 12.30 8.24 -3.50
N ASP A 465 12.80 7.40 -4.39
CA ASP A 465 13.17 7.78 -5.76
C ASP A 465 12.02 7.54 -6.76
N GLU A 466 10.79 7.42 -6.26
CA GLU A 466 9.61 7.22 -7.11
C GLU A 466 9.11 8.58 -7.62
N PRO A 467 8.78 8.71 -8.91
CA PRO A 467 8.19 9.93 -9.44
C PRO A 467 6.87 10.22 -8.73
N VAL A 468 6.81 11.34 -8.00
CA VAL A 468 5.54 11.91 -7.54
C VAL A 468 4.89 12.55 -8.75
N ALA A 469 3.63 12.21 -9.05
CA ALA A 469 2.94 12.79 -10.20
C ALA A 469 3.03 14.33 -10.17
N ASP A 470 3.45 14.95 -11.28
CA ASP A 470 3.84 16.36 -11.39
C ASP A 470 2.84 17.34 -10.75
N ALA A 471 1.54 17.05 -10.85
CA ALA A 471 0.48 17.88 -10.28
C ALA A 471 0.55 18.01 -8.75
N TYR A 472 1.14 17.03 -8.07
CA TYR A 472 1.31 17.01 -6.62
C TYR A 472 2.73 17.32 -6.18
N ASP A 473 3.74 17.08 -7.03
CA ASP A 473 5.14 17.25 -6.69
C ASP A 473 5.45 18.69 -6.23
N LYS A 474 5.02 19.70 -6.98
CA LYS A 474 5.16 21.12 -6.58
C LYS A 474 4.51 21.38 -5.23
N TYR A 475 3.27 20.92 -5.03
CA TYR A 475 2.54 21.11 -3.77
C TYR A 475 3.31 20.51 -2.59
N TRP A 476 3.81 19.28 -2.73
CA TRP A 476 4.54 18.62 -1.66
C TRP A 476 5.89 19.27 -1.37
N ARG A 477 6.56 19.84 -2.38
CA ARG A 477 7.76 20.66 -2.16
C ARG A 477 7.45 21.93 -1.40
N ASP A 478 6.35 22.60 -1.70
CA ASP A 478 5.93 23.82 -0.99
C ASP A 478 5.56 23.50 0.47
N VAL A 479 4.84 22.38 0.70
CA VAL A 479 4.55 21.87 2.04
C VAL A 479 5.85 21.57 2.79
N LEU A 480 6.79 20.84 2.19
CA LEU A 480 8.08 20.53 2.78
C LEU A 480 8.87 21.80 3.09
N ALA A 481 8.94 22.75 2.15
CA ALA A 481 9.63 24.02 2.32
C ALA A 481 9.05 24.83 3.48
N GLY A 482 7.72 24.86 3.60
CA GLY A 482 7.02 25.43 4.76
C GLY A 482 7.33 24.69 6.05
N MET A 483 7.42 23.35 5.99
CA MET A 483 7.78 22.53 7.14
C MET A 483 9.20 22.81 7.64
N ILE A 484 10.18 23.09 6.78
CA ILE A 484 11.61 23.22 7.15
C ILE A 484 12.17 24.64 7.08
N GLY A 485 11.43 25.60 6.53
CA GLY A 485 11.90 26.98 6.32
C GLY A 485 13.09 27.08 5.34
N LYS A 486 13.23 26.12 4.42
CA LYS A 486 14.31 26.05 3.41
C LYS A 486 13.72 25.70 2.06
N ARG A 487 14.44 26.00 0.98
CA ARG A 487 14.03 25.63 -0.38
C ARG A 487 14.40 24.18 -0.67
N VAL A 488 13.65 23.54 -1.54
CA VAL A 488 13.86 22.15 -1.93
C VAL A 488 14.22 22.12 -3.41
N ALA A 489 15.33 21.48 -3.76
CA ALA A 489 15.76 21.28 -5.13
C ALA A 489 15.75 19.78 -5.45
N SER A 490 15.15 19.40 -6.58
CA SER A 490 15.24 18.04 -7.12
C SER A 490 15.87 18.09 -8.50
N LEU A 491 16.27 16.91 -8.99
CA LEU A 491 16.46 16.73 -10.43
C LEU A 491 15.19 17.11 -11.19
N ILE A 492 15.35 17.91 -12.24
CA ILE A 492 14.31 18.26 -13.22
C ILE A 492 14.33 17.21 -14.32
#